data_AF-R7W3P3-F1
#
_entry.id   AF-R7W3P3-F1
#
_cell.length_a   1.000
_cell.length_b   1.000
_cell.length_c   1.000
_cell.angle_alpha   90.00
_cell.angle_beta   90.00
_cell.angle_gamma   90.00
#
_symmetry.space_group_name_H-M   'P 1'
#
loop_
_entity.id
_entity.type
_entity.pdbx_description
1 polymer ?
#
loop_
_entity_poly.entity_id
_entity_poly.type
_entity_poly.pdbx_seq_one_letter_code
_entity_poly.pdbx_strand_id
1 'polypeptide(L)'
;MEDLYSIHPGISRGGEAGGGASGVAGDASSPPPPPPPADLTELMKAQIAGHPRYPSLLSAYIECRKVGAPPEVAALLEEIGQPERRGGGATAAGEIGLDPELDEFMEAYCRLLSRYKEELSRPLDEAASFLTTIRSQLTNLCGGGATATSPHSVFVV
;
A
#
# COMPACT_ATOMS: atom_id res chain seq x y z
N MET A 1 -4.42 -18.59 -2.90
CA MET A 1 -4.38 -17.31 -3.63
C MET A 1 -2.94 -17.06 -4.04
N GLU A 2 -2.40 -17.95 -4.88
CA GLU A 2 -0.95 -18.02 -5.17
C GLU A 2 -0.66 -18.33 -6.65
N ASP A 3 -1.66 -18.25 -7.54
CA ASP A 3 -1.54 -18.68 -8.94
C ASP A 3 -1.42 -17.53 -9.95
N LEU A 4 -0.92 -16.36 -9.54
CA LEU A 4 -0.83 -15.20 -10.44
C LEU A 4 0.61 -14.80 -10.85
N TYR A 5 1.63 -15.56 -10.45
CA TYR A 5 3.04 -15.26 -10.75
C TYR A 5 3.77 -16.30 -11.61
N SER A 6 3.05 -17.14 -12.36
CA SER A 6 3.69 -17.99 -13.37
C SER A 6 3.79 -17.26 -14.71
N ILE A 7 4.93 -16.59 -14.92
CA ILE A 7 5.37 -16.06 -16.20
C ILE A 7 5.95 -17.21 -17.03
N HIS A 8 5.53 -17.37 -18.28
CA HIS A 8 6.36 -18.02 -19.30
C HIS A 8 6.49 -17.14 -20.55
N PRO A 9 7.71 -16.66 -20.88
CA PRO A 9 8.04 -16.12 -22.18
C PRO A 9 8.50 -17.29 -23.07
N GLY A 10 7.76 -17.57 -24.15
CA GLY A 10 8.03 -18.73 -25.00
C GLY A 10 7.58 -18.48 -26.45
N ILE A 11 8.57 -18.33 -27.30
CA ILE A 11 8.51 -18.05 -28.74
C ILE A 11 8.17 -19.35 -29.49
N SER A 12 7.39 -19.28 -30.59
CA SER A 12 7.77 -19.75 -31.95
C SER A 12 6.72 -20.53 -32.75
N ARG A 13 6.62 -20.15 -34.05
CA ARG A 13 6.35 -20.98 -35.26
C ARG A 13 4.88 -21.32 -35.56
N GLY A 14 4.28 -21.15 -36.75
CA GLY A 14 4.71 -20.76 -38.10
C GLY A 14 3.71 -21.33 -39.14
N GLY A 15 3.47 -20.63 -40.26
CA GLY A 15 2.74 -21.07 -41.48
C GLY A 15 1.20 -21.08 -41.41
N GLU A 16 0.41 -20.90 -42.46
CA GLU A 16 0.57 -20.53 -43.87
C GLU A 16 -0.86 -20.30 -44.46
N ALA A 17 -0.98 -19.43 -45.47
CA ALA A 17 -1.87 -19.43 -46.65
C ALA A 17 -3.40 -19.76 -46.61
N GLY A 18 -4.15 -18.94 -47.38
CA GLY A 18 -5.48 -19.22 -47.97
C GLY A 18 -6.55 -18.27 -47.43
N GLY A 19 -7.26 -17.41 -48.18
CA GLY A 19 -7.70 -17.46 -49.56
C GLY A 19 -9.23 -17.61 -49.57
N GLY A 20 -9.97 -16.61 -50.07
CA GLY A 20 -11.35 -16.81 -50.54
C GLY A 20 -12.47 -15.93 -49.94
N ALA A 21 -12.82 -14.89 -50.71
CA ALA A 21 -14.15 -14.51 -51.18
C ALA A 21 -15.35 -14.24 -50.25
N SER A 22 -16.07 -13.20 -50.69
CA SER A 22 -17.54 -13.08 -50.76
C SER A 22 -18.24 -12.41 -49.59
N GLY A 23 -18.87 -11.28 -49.92
CA GLY A 23 -19.58 -10.44 -48.97
C GLY A 23 -21.01 -10.88 -48.68
N VAL A 24 -21.63 -10.13 -47.78
CA VAL A 24 -23.06 -9.83 -47.78
C VAL A 24 -23.27 -8.55 -46.97
N ALA A 25 -23.99 -7.61 -47.56
CA ALA A 25 -24.50 -6.44 -46.87
C ALA A 25 -25.48 -6.89 -45.78
N GLY A 26 -25.22 -6.50 -44.54
CA GLY A 26 -26.12 -6.66 -43.43
C GLY A 26 -26.15 -5.35 -42.64
N ASP A 27 -27.14 -4.52 -42.95
CA ASP A 27 -27.55 -3.40 -42.12
C ASP A 27 -27.84 -3.91 -40.70
N ALA A 28 -27.09 -3.40 -39.74
CA ALA A 28 -27.35 -3.62 -38.33
C ALA A 28 -27.07 -2.30 -37.61
N SER A 29 -28.05 -1.41 -37.62
CA SER A 29 -28.18 -0.38 -36.59
C SER A 29 -28.47 -1.06 -35.25
N SER A 30 -27.46 -1.72 -34.69
CA SER A 30 -27.46 -2.12 -33.28
C SER A 30 -27.23 -0.85 -32.46
N PRO A 31 -28.06 -0.55 -31.44
CA PRO A 31 -27.77 0.56 -30.54
C PRO A 31 -26.37 0.36 -29.94
N PRO A 32 -25.58 1.43 -29.76
CA PRO A 32 -24.26 1.32 -29.15
C PRO A 32 -24.38 0.59 -27.80
N PRO A 33 -23.46 -0.34 -27.49
CA PRO A 33 -23.46 -0.98 -26.18
C PRO A 33 -23.39 0.09 -25.10
N PRO A 34 -24.06 -0.10 -23.95
CA PRO A 34 -23.93 0.82 -22.83
C PRO A 34 -22.46 1.02 -22.49
N PRO A 35 -22.04 2.25 -22.12
CA PRO A 35 -20.64 2.54 -21.84
C PRO A 35 -20.11 1.55 -20.78
N PRO A 36 -18.90 1.01 -20.98
CA PRO A 36 -18.34 0.05 -20.06
C PRO A 36 -18.23 0.67 -18.65
N PRO A 37 -18.37 -0.14 -17.57
CA PRO A 37 -18.28 0.32 -16.18
C PRO A 37 -16.94 0.98 -15.80
N ALA A 38 -15.95 0.96 -16.71
CA ALA A 38 -14.68 1.64 -16.57
C ALA A 38 -14.82 3.17 -16.48
N ASP A 39 -15.81 3.78 -17.15
CA ASP A 39 -15.90 5.24 -17.25
C ASP A 39 -16.30 5.90 -15.92
N LEU A 40 -17.23 5.30 -15.18
CA LEU A 40 -17.68 5.84 -13.88
C LEU A 40 -16.58 5.74 -12.82
N THR A 41 -15.83 4.65 -12.81
CA THR A 41 -14.74 4.44 -11.83
C THR A 41 -13.62 5.46 -12.05
N GLU A 42 -13.23 5.71 -13.31
CA GLU A 42 -12.22 6.71 -13.63
C GLU A 42 -12.73 8.14 -13.36
N LEU A 43 -14.02 8.42 -13.58
CA LEU A 43 -14.64 9.69 -13.19
C LEU A 43 -14.55 9.91 -11.67
N MET A 44 -14.91 8.91 -10.86
CA MET A 44 -14.83 9.00 -9.40
C MET A 44 -13.38 9.20 -8.94
N LYS A 45 -12.41 8.49 -9.52
CA LYS A 45 -10.98 8.69 -9.23
C LYS A 45 -10.53 10.11 -9.56
N ALA A 46 -10.97 10.65 -10.71
CA ALA A 46 -10.65 12.02 -11.10
C ALA A 46 -11.26 13.05 -10.13
N GLN A 47 -12.50 12.84 -9.68
CA GLN A 47 -13.15 13.67 -8.67
C GLN A 47 -12.39 13.64 -7.33
N ILE A 48 -12.01 12.45 -6.86
CA ILE A 48 -11.22 12.29 -5.63
C ILE A 48 -9.84 12.96 -5.77
N ALA A 49 -9.14 12.75 -6.89
CA ALA A 49 -7.82 13.31 -7.14
C ALA A 49 -7.83 14.84 -7.30
N GLY A 50 -8.91 15.40 -7.84
CA GLY A 50 -9.09 16.85 -7.97
C GLY A 50 -9.59 17.55 -6.71
N HIS A 51 -9.86 16.82 -5.62
CA HIS A 51 -10.48 17.38 -4.42
C HIS A 51 -9.47 18.13 -3.54
N PRO A 52 -9.81 19.29 -2.92
CA PRO A 52 -8.90 20.04 -2.04
C PRO A 52 -8.36 19.25 -0.84
N ARG A 53 -9.12 18.26 -0.38
CA ARG A 53 -8.74 17.36 0.72
C ARG A 53 -7.90 16.16 0.29
N TYR A 54 -7.67 15.97 -1.01
CA TYR A 54 -6.85 14.86 -1.51
C TYR A 54 -5.46 14.80 -0.88
N PRO A 55 -4.73 15.90 -0.65
CA PRO A 55 -3.44 15.84 0.03
C PRO A 55 -3.54 15.28 1.46
N SER A 56 -4.58 15.67 2.21
CA SER A 56 -4.83 15.15 3.56
C SER A 56 -5.19 13.66 3.53
N LEU A 57 -6.01 13.25 2.57
CA LEU A 57 -6.37 11.84 2.35
C LEU A 57 -5.13 10.99 2.05
N LEU A 58 -4.30 11.44 1.12
CA LEU A 58 -3.07 10.75 0.72
C LEU A 58 -2.08 10.66 1.88
N SER A 59 -1.93 11.74 2.66
CA SER A 59 -1.09 11.75 3.86
C SER A 59 -1.57 10.73 4.90
N ALA A 60 -2.88 10.71 5.22
CA ALA A 60 -3.45 9.73 6.15
C ALA A 60 -3.25 8.29 5.66
N TYR A 61 -3.38 8.06 4.35
CA TYR A 61 -3.18 6.74 3.74
C TYR A 61 -1.73 6.29 3.87
N ILE A 62 -0.77 7.16 3.54
CA ILE A 62 0.67 6.87 3.66
C ILE A 62 1.04 6.58 5.10
N GLU A 63 0.59 7.39 6.05
CA GLU A 63 0.86 7.20 7.47
C GLU A 63 0.28 5.89 8.01
N CYS A 64 -0.90 5.49 7.53
CA CYS A 64 -1.46 4.18 7.82
C CYS A 64 -0.64 3.04 7.22
N ARG A 65 -0.19 3.17 5.95
CA ARG A 65 0.62 2.16 5.26
C ARG A 65 2.03 1.99 5.82
N LYS A 66 2.56 3.02 6.48
CA LYS A 66 3.87 2.96 7.13
C LYS A 66 3.89 2.11 8.39
N VAL A 67 2.72 1.80 8.99
CA VAL A 67 2.65 0.97 10.20
C VAL A 67 3.21 -0.43 9.91
N GLY A 68 4.30 -0.78 10.59
CA GLY A 68 4.99 -2.06 10.42
C GLY A 68 5.79 -2.20 9.11
N ALA A 69 5.86 -1.16 8.28
CA ALA A 69 6.63 -1.21 7.04
C ALA A 69 8.16 -1.17 7.34
N PRO A 70 8.98 -1.90 6.56
CA PRO A 70 10.43 -1.72 6.61
C PRO A 70 10.84 -0.28 6.28
N PRO A 71 12.00 0.20 6.77
CA PRO A 71 12.47 1.57 6.54
C PRO A 71 12.53 1.96 5.05
N GLU A 72 12.92 1.02 4.18
CA GLU A 72 13.01 1.22 2.74
C GLU A 72 11.62 1.48 2.13
N VAL A 73 10.61 0.72 2.56
CA VAL A 73 9.22 0.87 2.10
C VAL A 73 8.62 2.15 2.64
N ALA A 74 8.88 2.50 3.90
CA ALA A 74 8.42 3.74 4.51
C ALA A 74 8.98 4.97 3.78
N ALA A 75 10.25 4.95 3.38
CA ALA A 75 10.88 6.02 2.61
C ALA A 75 10.28 6.16 1.20
N LEU A 76 10.01 5.04 0.51
CA LEU A 76 9.32 5.06 -0.79
C LEU A 76 7.92 5.65 -0.68
N LEU A 77 7.18 5.29 0.38
CA LEU A 77 5.84 5.85 0.63
C LEU A 77 5.89 7.36 0.90
N GLU A 78 6.92 7.83 1.61
CA GLU A 78 7.13 9.25 1.85
C GLU A 78 7.46 10.02 0.56
N GLU A 79 8.23 9.44 -0.35
CA GLU A 79 8.50 10.02 -1.68
C GLU A 79 7.22 10.15 -2.51
N ILE A 80 6.34 9.14 -2.48
CA ILE A 80 5.04 9.15 -3.18
C ILE A 80 4.13 10.25 -2.62
N GLY A 81 4.24 10.57 -1.33
CA GLY A 81 3.45 11.60 -0.66
C GLY A 81 3.91 13.04 -0.92
N GLN A 82 5.07 13.25 -1.53
CA GLN A 82 5.58 14.59 -1.80
C GLN A 82 4.77 15.25 -2.93
N PRO A 83 4.03 16.34 -2.66
CA PRO A 83 3.14 16.98 -3.65
C PRO A 83 3.90 17.66 -4.82
N GLU A 84 5.22 17.81 -4.74
CA GLU A 84 6.01 18.72 -5.59
C GLU A 84 6.81 18.07 -6.74
N ARG A 85 6.65 16.77 -7.05
CA ARG A 85 7.47 16.11 -8.11
C ARG A 85 6.74 15.44 -9.26
N ARG A 86 5.41 15.39 -9.26
CA ARG A 86 4.64 14.98 -10.46
C ARG A 86 3.88 16.18 -10.97
N GLY A 87 4.58 17.00 -11.76
CA GLY A 87 4.00 18.16 -12.43
C GLY A 87 2.76 17.78 -13.25
N GLY A 88 1.71 18.60 -13.14
CA GLY A 88 0.52 18.44 -13.97
C GLY A 88 -0.71 19.16 -13.45
N GLY A 89 -0.70 20.50 -13.51
CA GLY A 89 -1.94 21.28 -13.61
C GLY A 89 -2.62 21.64 -12.30
N ALA A 90 -2.30 22.84 -11.80
CA ALA A 90 -3.24 23.55 -10.96
C ALA A 90 -4.58 23.77 -11.68
N THR A 91 -5.64 23.79 -10.88
CA THR A 91 -6.99 24.30 -11.13
C THR A 91 -8.03 23.35 -11.73
N ALA A 92 -8.42 22.33 -10.97
CA ALA A 92 -9.83 22.25 -10.62
C ALA A 92 -9.92 22.73 -9.17
N ALA A 93 -10.25 24.00 -8.97
CA ALA A 93 -10.65 24.47 -7.65
C ALA A 93 -12.00 23.81 -7.36
N GLY A 94 -12.00 22.55 -6.92
CA GLY A 94 -13.14 22.01 -6.22
C GLY A 94 -13.31 22.89 -5.00
N GLU A 95 -14.36 23.68 -4.92
CA GLU A 95 -14.68 24.34 -3.67
C GLU A 95 -15.25 23.29 -2.72
N ILE A 96 -14.82 23.34 -1.46
CA ILE A 96 -15.45 22.57 -0.40
C ILE A 96 -16.92 23.00 -0.38
N GLY A 97 -17.84 22.04 -0.47
CA GLY A 97 -19.28 22.26 -0.48
C GLY A 97 -19.96 22.16 -1.85
N LEU A 98 -19.22 21.95 -2.96
CA LEU A 98 -19.83 21.70 -4.27
C LEU A 98 -20.48 20.31 -4.37
N ASP A 99 -19.92 19.35 -3.64
CA ASP A 99 -20.42 17.99 -3.52
C ASP A 99 -20.30 17.55 -2.05
N PRO A 100 -21.36 17.75 -1.25
CA PRO A 100 -21.32 17.46 0.18
C PRO A 100 -21.13 15.95 0.48
N GLU A 101 -21.53 15.08 -0.43
CA GLU A 101 -21.32 13.63 -0.29
C GLU A 101 -19.84 13.29 -0.47
N LEU A 102 -19.18 13.89 -1.47
CA LEU A 102 -17.74 13.74 -1.65
C LEU A 102 -16.96 14.37 -0.50
N ASP A 103 -17.36 15.54 0.00
CA ASP A 103 -16.75 16.18 1.17
C ASP A 103 -16.81 15.26 2.40
N GLU A 104 -17.98 14.72 2.70
CA GLU A 104 -18.18 13.79 3.81
C GLU A 104 -17.36 12.51 3.62
N PHE A 105 -17.33 11.95 2.40
CA PHE A 105 -16.51 10.79 2.07
C PHE A 105 -15.02 11.06 2.35
N MET A 106 -14.49 12.18 1.83
CA MET A 106 -13.08 12.54 1.98
C MET A 106 -12.70 12.67 3.46
N GLU A 107 -13.56 13.28 4.27
CA GLU A 107 -13.37 13.38 5.71
C GLU A 107 -13.50 12.04 6.45
N ALA A 108 -14.55 11.28 6.17
CA ALA A 108 -14.82 10.02 6.81
C ALA A 108 -13.69 9.01 6.55
N TYR A 109 -13.17 8.98 5.32
CA TYR A 109 -12.05 8.11 4.97
C TYR A 109 -10.75 8.53 5.65
N CYS A 110 -10.47 9.83 5.76
CA CYS A 110 -9.34 10.31 6.57
C CYS A 110 -9.45 9.84 8.03
N ARG A 111 -10.63 10.01 8.65
CA ARG A 111 -10.87 9.56 10.03
C ARG A 111 -10.69 8.05 10.18
N LEU A 112 -11.20 7.28 9.22
CA LEU A 112 -11.07 5.82 9.20
C LEU A 112 -9.60 5.39 9.13
N LEU A 113 -8.81 5.99 8.25
CA LEU A 113 -7.38 5.70 8.11
C LEU A 113 -6.59 6.02 9.37
N SER A 114 -6.87 7.16 10.01
CA SER A 114 -6.23 7.53 11.28
C SER A 114 -6.55 6.55 12.40
N ARG A 115 -7.83 6.16 12.54
CA ARG A 115 -8.23 5.15 13.52
C ARG A 115 -7.57 3.79 13.23
N TYR A 116 -7.54 3.38 11.97
CA TYR A 116 -6.94 2.12 11.58
C TYR A 116 -5.42 2.10 11.83
N LYS A 117 -4.73 3.23 11.61
CA LYS A 117 -3.32 3.41 12.01
C LYS A 117 -3.12 3.15 13.50
N GLU A 118 -3.94 3.73 14.36
CA GLU A 118 -3.86 3.55 15.82
C GLU A 118 -4.10 2.08 16.22
N GLU A 119 -5.14 1.46 15.64
CA GLU A 119 -5.50 0.06 15.90
C GLU A 119 -4.42 -0.91 15.42
N LEU A 120 -3.72 -0.62 14.33
CA LEU A 120 -2.59 -1.41 13.85
C LEU A 120 -1.30 -1.18 14.64
N SER A 121 -1.06 0.05 15.11
CA SER A 121 0.18 0.38 15.83
C SER A 121 0.24 -0.31 17.18
N ARG A 122 -0.90 -0.36 17.89
CA ARG A 122 -1.00 -0.97 19.22
C ARG A 122 -0.44 -2.40 19.32
N PRO A 123 -0.90 -3.40 18.53
CA PRO A 123 -0.38 -4.76 18.63
C PRO A 123 1.10 -4.87 18.25
N LEU A 124 1.60 -4.00 17.37
CA LEU A 124 3.02 -3.98 17.01
C LEU A 124 3.87 -3.44 18.16
N ASP A 125 3.44 -2.35 18.80
CA ASP A 125 4.13 -1.77 19.96
C ASP A 125 4.11 -2.72 21.16
N GLU A 126 2.97 -3.37 21.41
CA GLU A 126 2.83 -4.39 22.46
C GLU A 126 3.79 -5.57 22.21
N ALA A 127 3.88 -6.07 20.97
CA ALA A 127 4.81 -7.14 20.61
C ALA A 127 6.28 -6.71 20.71
N ALA A 128 6.63 -5.51 20.25
CA ALA A 128 7.98 -4.97 20.34
C ALA A 128 8.43 -4.81 21.79
N SER A 129 7.54 -4.33 22.66
CA SER A 129 7.77 -4.22 24.10
C SER A 129 7.95 -5.59 24.76
N PHE A 130 7.09 -6.56 24.42
CA PHE A 130 7.20 -7.93 24.90
C PHE A 130 8.56 -8.56 24.52
N LEU A 131 8.95 -8.48 23.24
CA LEU A 131 10.22 -9.02 22.76
C LEU A 131 11.43 -8.33 23.42
N THR A 132 11.37 -7.02 23.60
CA THR A 132 12.41 -6.26 24.31
C THR A 132 12.56 -6.72 25.75
N THR A 133 11.43 -7.00 26.42
CA THR A 133 11.42 -7.52 27.80
C THR A 133 12.05 -8.90 27.88
N ILE A 134 11.64 -9.84 27.01
CA ILE A 134 12.22 -11.20 26.97
C ILE A 134 13.72 -11.15 26.64
N ARG A 135 14.12 -10.34 25.66
CA ARG A 135 15.53 -10.15 25.32
C ARG A 135 16.36 -9.68 26.51
N SER A 136 15.84 -8.74 27.31
CA SER A 136 16.51 -8.24 28.52
C SER A 136 16.67 -9.35 29.58
N GLN A 137 15.62 -10.13 29.84
CA GLN A 137 15.68 -11.26 30.78
C GLN A 137 16.73 -12.31 30.35
N LEU A 138 16.76 -12.67 29.07
CA LEU A 138 17.74 -13.61 28.53
C LEU A 138 19.17 -13.07 28.63
N THR A 139 19.37 -11.79 28.34
CA THR A 139 20.70 -11.15 28.44
C THR A 139 21.23 -11.17 29.88
N ASN A 140 20.36 -10.92 30.87
CA ASN A 140 20.72 -10.97 32.28
C ASN A 140 21.09 -12.39 32.75
N LEU A 141 20.35 -13.40 32.29
CA LEU A 141 20.65 -14.81 32.60
C LEU A 141 22.00 -15.24 32.01
N CYS A 142 22.28 -14.85 30.76
CA CYS A 142 23.55 -15.15 30.10
C CYS A 142 24.73 -14.35 30.68
N GLY A 143 24.50 -13.13 31.19
CA GLY A 143 25.53 -12.28 31.79
C GLY A 143 25.88 -12.62 33.26
N GLY A 144 24.98 -13.28 33.99
CA GLY A 144 25.15 -13.61 35.41
C GLY A 144 26.04 -14.83 35.71
N GLY A 145 26.53 -15.53 34.69
CA GLY A 145 27.30 -16.78 34.84
C GLY A 145 28.83 -16.64 34.90
N ALA A 146 29.38 -15.43 34.79
CA ALA A 146 30.83 -15.21 34.76
C ALA A 146 31.36 -14.56 36.05
N THR A 147 31.22 -15.24 37.19
CA THR A 147 32.00 -14.91 38.40
C THR A 147 32.66 -16.15 38.98
N ALA A 148 33.94 -16.29 38.61
CA ALA A 148 35.06 -16.81 39.39
C ALA A 148 34.96 -18.25 39.93
N THR A 149 35.59 -19.18 39.18
CA THR A 149 36.31 -20.31 39.78
C THR A 149 37.19 -19.78 40.92
N SER A 150 36.84 -20.15 42.15
CA SER A 150 37.67 -19.94 43.35
C SER A 150 38.99 -20.69 43.19
N PRO A 151 40.17 -20.02 43.24
CA PRO A 151 41.42 -20.71 43.44
C PRO A 151 41.55 -20.99 44.94
N HIS A 152 40.93 -22.06 45.42
CA HIS A 152 41.36 -22.71 46.65
C HIS A 152 42.69 -23.42 46.36
N SER A 153 43.80 -22.68 46.40
CA SER A 153 45.12 -23.28 46.55
C SER A 153 45.37 -23.47 48.04
N VAL A 154 45.19 -24.72 48.46
CA VAL A 154 45.49 -25.22 49.79
C VAL A 154 46.99 -25.07 50.04
N PHE A 155 47.32 -24.45 51.17
CA PHE A 155 48.65 -24.38 51.76
C PHE A 155 49.24 -25.78 51.89
N VAL A 156 50.39 -26.03 51.27
CA VAL A 156 51.25 -27.18 51.58
C VAL A 156 52.55 -26.65 52.16
N VAL A 157 52.83 -27.14 53.37
CA VAL A 157 54.03 -26.97 54.20
C VAL A 157 55.32 -27.25 53.43
#